data_AF-A0A5S4VUE3-F1
#
_entry.id   AF-A0A5S4VUE3-F1
#
_cell.length_a   1.000
_cell.length_b   1.000
_cell.length_c   1.000
_cell.angle_alpha   90.00
_cell.angle_beta   90.00
_cell.angle_gamma   90.00
#
_symmetry.space_group_name_H-M   'P 1'
#
loop_
_entity.id
_entity.type
_entity.pdbx_description
1 polymer ?
#
loop_
_entity_poly.entity_id
_entity_poly.type
_entity_poly.pdbx_seq_one_letter_code
_entity_poly.pdbx_strand_id
1 'polypeptide(L)' 'MYRYYICHKPIVNNGVTGELTARPVIIEDHVWCGANVTITKGVHIGSGAVIGANAVVVNDIEAHAIVAGVPAKRIK' A
#
# COMPACT_ATOMS: atom_id res chain seq x y z
N MET A 1 2.03 -10.68 14.67
CA MET A 1 0.56 -10.49 14.55
C MET A 1 0.32 -9.09 13.99
N TYR A 2 0.40 -8.92 12.66
CA TYR A 2 0.32 -7.60 12.05
C TYR A 2 -1.14 -7.20 11.82
N ARG A 3 -1.59 -6.16 12.53
CA ARG A 3 -2.94 -5.58 12.40
C ARG A 3 -3.03 -4.86 11.05
N TYR A 4 -3.99 -5.28 10.21
CA TYR A 4 -4.38 -4.51 9.05
C TYR A 4 -5.13 -3.24 9.49
N TYR A 5 -4.61 -2.06 9.19
CA TYR A 5 -5.33 -0.81 9.32
C TYR A 5 -6.08 -0.55 8.02
N ILE A 6 -7.41 -0.72 8.05
CA ILE A 6 -8.26 -0.12 7.02
C ILE A 6 -8.15 1.39 7.23
N CYS A 7 -7.45 2.08 6.34
CA CYS A 7 -7.44 3.54 6.34
C CYS A 7 -8.87 3.99 6.02
N HIS A 8 -9.52 4.52 7.06
CA HIS A 8 -10.89 5.03 7.09
C HIS A 8 -11.99 3.95 7.16
N LYS A 9 -12.87 4.08 8.17
CA LYS A 9 -14.19 3.45 8.12
C LYS A 9 -14.83 3.84 6.78
N PRO A 10 -15.42 2.91 6.02
CA PRO A 10 -16.16 3.28 4.81
C PRO A 10 -17.18 4.37 5.18
N ILE A 11 -17.19 5.48 4.44
CA ILE A 11 -18.23 6.50 4.55
C ILE A 11 -19.50 5.87 4.01
N VAL A 12 -20.27 5.21 4.87
CA VAL A 12 -21.49 4.48 4.48
C VAL A 12 -22.72 5.38 4.32
N ASN A 13 -22.59 6.71 4.40
CA ASN A 13 -23.75 7.61 4.39
C ASN A 13 -23.52 8.88 3.56
N ASN A 14 -23.35 8.80 2.23
CA ASN A 14 -23.41 9.98 1.33
C ASN A 14 -23.72 9.63 -0.15
N GLY A 15 -24.68 8.74 -0.42
CA GLY A 15 -25.26 8.59 -1.77
C GLY A 15 -24.33 8.04 -2.87
N VAL A 16 -23.22 7.39 -2.50
CA VAL A 16 -22.34 6.70 -3.45
C VAL A 16 -22.93 5.31 -3.72
N THR A 17 -23.42 5.07 -4.94
CA THR A 17 -24.04 3.81 -5.39
C THR A 17 -23.03 2.70 -5.74
N GLY A 18 -21.75 2.87 -5.35
CA GLY A 18 -20.69 1.89 -5.57
C GLY A 18 -20.38 1.11 -4.29
N GLU A 19 -20.41 -0.21 -4.37
CA GLU A 19 -20.00 -1.08 -3.27
C GLU A 19 -18.51 -0.82 -2.91
N LEU A 20 -18.27 -0.35 -1.69
CA LEU A 20 -16.92 -0.08 -1.19
C LEU A 20 -16.17 -1.41 -0.97
N THR A 21 -15.50 -1.87 -2.01
CA THR A 21 -14.71 -3.11 -1.98
C THR A 21 -13.40 -2.89 -1.24
N ALA A 22 -13.26 -3.51 -0.07
CA ALA A 22 -11.98 -3.65 0.62
C ALA A 22 -11.20 -4.86 0.08
N ARG A 23 -9.88 -4.73 -0.05
CA ARG A 23 -8.96 -5.85 -0.32
C ARG A 23 -7.78 -5.75 0.64
N PRO A 24 -7.30 -6.88 1.22
CA PRO A 24 -6.18 -6.87 2.16
C PRO A 24 -4.90 -6.35 1.49
N VAL A 25 -4.04 -5.70 2.26
CA VAL A 25 -2.70 -5.26 1.83
C VAL A 25 -1.68 -6.09 2.58
N ILE A 26 -0.92 -6.91 1.86
CA ILE A 26 0.06 -7.81 2.46
C ILE A 26 1.41 -7.12 2.46
N ILE A 27 2.04 -7.01 3.63
CA ILE A 27 3.39 -6.48 3.80
C ILE A 27 4.20 -7.57 4.48
N GLU A 28 5.19 -8.12 3.76
CA GLU A 28 6.07 -9.15 4.27
C GLU A 28 7.13 -8.59 5.25
N ASP A 29 8.02 -9.46 5.72
CA ASP A 29 9.03 -9.10 6.71
C ASP A 29 10.09 -8.13 6.15
N HIS A 30 10.71 -7.35 7.03
CA HIS A 30 11.82 -6.44 6.73
C HIS A 30 11.52 -5.35 5.67
N VAL A 31 10.25 -5.06 5.39
CA VAL A 31 9.87 -3.94 4.52
C VAL A 31 10.11 -2.61 5.22
N TRP A 32 10.77 -1.68 4.55
CA TRP A 32 10.94 -0.31 5.02
C TRP A 32 10.01 0.66 4.27
N CYS A 33 9.05 1.26 4.99
CA CYS A 33 8.19 2.32 4.48
C CYS A 33 8.70 3.68 4.91
N GLY A 34 9.00 4.55 3.94
CA GLY A 34 9.29 5.96 4.16
C GLY A 34 8.11 6.74 4.73
N ALA A 35 8.36 7.97 5.16
CA ALA A 35 7.32 8.83 5.70
C ALA A 35 6.23 9.13 4.65
N ASN A 36 4.97 9.16 5.09
CA ASN A 36 3.80 9.51 4.26
C ASN A 36 3.60 8.64 3.00
N VAL A 37 3.94 7.35 3.07
CA VAL A 37 3.62 6.39 2.01
C VAL A 37 2.13 6.06 1.99
N THR A 38 1.55 5.97 0.80
CA THR A 38 0.19 5.48 0.58
C THR A 38 0.22 4.16 -0.20
N ILE A 39 -0.45 3.12 0.30
CA ILE A 39 -0.56 1.82 -0.36
C ILE A 39 -2.03 1.54 -0.67
N THR A 40 -2.35 1.22 -1.92
CA THR A 40 -3.73 0.94 -2.33
C THR A 40 -4.18 -0.46 -1.91
N LYS A 41 -5.50 -0.64 -1.79
CA LYS A 41 -6.12 -1.93 -1.43
C LYS A 41 -5.66 -3.07 -2.36
N GLY A 42 -5.34 -4.23 -1.79
CA GLY A 42 -4.99 -5.43 -2.57
C GLY A 42 -3.53 -5.52 -3.01
N VAL A 43 -2.67 -4.58 -2.63
CA VAL A 43 -1.24 -4.61 -2.94
C VAL A 43 -0.52 -5.63 -2.04
N HIS A 44 0.40 -6.38 -2.63
CA HIS A 44 1.39 -7.21 -1.95
C HIS A 44 2.79 -6.57 -2.03
N ILE A 45 3.46 -6.42 -0.89
CA ILE A 45 4.83 -5.93 -0.79
C ILE A 45 5.73 -7.06 -0.29
N GLY A 46 6.63 -7.52 -1.16
CA GLY A 46 7.57 -8.59 -0.87
C GLY A 46 8.64 -8.21 0.16
N SER A 47 9.21 -9.24 0.78
CA SER A 47 10.18 -9.14 1.86
C SER A 47 11.39 -8.27 1.50
N GLY A 48 11.83 -7.45 2.45
CA GLY A 48 13.00 -6.58 2.28
C GLY A 48 12.85 -5.45 1.26
N ALA A 49 11.64 -5.17 0.76
CA ALA A 49 11.39 -4.03 -0.13
C ALA A 49 11.53 -2.68 0.60
N VAL A 50 11.95 -1.65 -0.13
CA VAL A 50 12.08 -0.28 0.36
C VAL A 50 11.15 0.64 -0.42
N ILE A 51 10.25 1.30 0.30
CA ILE A 51 9.30 2.26 -0.25
C ILE A 51 9.74 3.68 0.14
N GLY A 52 10.10 4.51 -0.85
CA GLY A 52 10.53 5.89 -0.64
C GLY A 52 9.44 6.78 -0.02
N ALA A 53 9.85 7.85 0.64
CA ALA A 53 8.91 8.81 1.24
C ALA A 53 7.94 9.42 0.20
N ASN A 54 6.71 9.70 0.61
CA ASN A 54 5.61 10.21 -0.24
C ASN A 54 5.24 9.32 -1.44
N ALA A 55 5.67 8.05 -1.49
CA ALA A 55 5.31 7.16 -2.60
C ALA A 55 3.84 6.72 -2.55
N VAL A 56 3.23 6.58 -3.73
CA VAL A 56 1.87 6.02 -3.89
C VAL A 56 1.97 4.68 -4.61
N VAL A 57 1.86 3.60 -3.84
CA VAL A 57 1.99 2.23 -4.31
C VAL A 57 0.63 1.74 -4.81
N VAL A 58 0.53 1.54 -6.13
CA VAL A 58 -0.70 1.10 -6.81
C VAL A 58 -0.64 -0.34 -7.35
N ASN A 59 0.56 -0.93 -7.38
CA ASN A 59 0.83 -2.28 -7.87
C ASN A 59 1.69 -3.04 -6.86
N ASP A 60 1.72 -4.37 -7.00
CA ASP A 60 2.57 -5.24 -6.18
C ASP A 60 4.05 -4.90 -6.34
N ILE A 61 4.80 -5.05 -5.24
CA ILE A 61 6.21 -4.76 -5.14
C ILE A 61 6.96 -6.06 -4.88
N GLU A 62 7.93 -6.38 -5.73
CA GLU A 62 8.76 -7.57 -5.57
C GLU A 62 9.68 -7.45 -4.34
N ALA A 63 10.10 -8.61 -3.81
CA ALA A 63 11.07 -8.68 -2.73
C ALA A 63 12.38 -7.95 -3.09
N HIS A 64 12.98 -7.29 -2.09
CA HIS A 64 14.21 -6.51 -2.21
C HIS A 64 14.19 -5.35 -3.22
N ALA A 65 13.03 -4.99 -3.78
CA ALA A 65 12.88 -3.86 -4.68
C ALA A 65 12.95 -2.53 -3.94
N ILE A 66 13.51 -1.50 -4.57
CA ILE A 66 13.45 -0.12 -4.09
C ILE A 66 12.53 0.67 -5.01
N VAL A 67 11.44 1.22 -4.49
CA VAL A 67 10.45 1.97 -5.26
C VAL A 67 10.18 3.36 -4.68
N ALA A 68 9.87 4.36 -5.51
CA ALA A 68 9.37 5.66 -5.05
C ALA A 68 8.54 6.39 -6.12
N GLY A 69 7.91 7.50 -5.74
CA GLY A 69 7.16 8.39 -6.65
C GLY A 69 5.64 8.15 -6.67
N VAL A 70 4.97 8.89 -7.56
CA VAL A 70 3.50 8.85 -7.73
C VAL A 70 3.19 8.72 -9.23
N PRO A 71 2.80 7.53 -9.74
CA PRO A 71 2.78 6.25 -9.03
C PRO A 71 4.19 5.74 -8.69
N ALA A 72 4.30 4.89 -7.67
CA ALA A 72 5.57 4.30 -7.25
C ALA A 72 6.16 3.43 -8.38
N LYS A 73 7.42 3.69 -8.73
CA LYS A 73 8.18 2.95 -9.75
C LYS A 73 9.46 2.39 -9.16
N ARG A 74 9.91 1.26 -9.70
CA ARG A 74 11.21 0.69 -9.35
C ARG A 74 12.34 1.65 -9.71
N ILE A 75 13.18 1.91 -8.72
CA ILE A 75 14.45 2.63 -8.84
C ILE A 75 15.59 1.62 -8.94
N LYS A 76 15.52 0.56 -8.12
CA LYS A 76 16.49 -0.52 -8.08
C LYS A 76 15.82 -1.86 -7.78
#